data_AF-A0A542M2T6-F1
#
_entry.id   AF-A0A542M2T6-F1
#
_cell.length_a   1.000
_cell.length_b   1.000
_cell.length_c   1.000
_cell.angle_alpha   90.00
_cell.angle_beta   90.00
_cell.angle_gamma   90.00
#
_symmetry.space_group_name_H-M   'P 1'
#
loop_
_entity.id
_entity.type
_entity.pdbx_description
1 polymer ?
#
loop_
_entity_poly.entity_id
_entity_poly.type
_entity_poly.pdbx_seq_one_letter_code
_entity_poly.pdbx_strand_id
1 'polypeptide(L)'
;MTTDSDIELSGAFQAKDSNGRTLDVKAIRIFDEGYGIIDVYVDFKAQLESGAHKDTVLLRQIVDRLRALGYKGPDFGLSDPGLQESRLIVLEAPEEFAAFAKSRGWKNLAEEFDE
;
A
#
# COMPACT_ATOMS: atom_id res chain seq x y z
N MET A 1 -8.37 -3.68 12.71
CA MET A 1 -7.74 -4.60 13.67
C MET A 1 -6.39 -4.94 13.07
N THR A 2 -5.28 -4.68 13.76
CA THR A 2 -3.95 -5.19 13.35
C THR A 2 -3.93 -6.65 13.70
N THR A 3 -4.02 -7.50 12.69
CA THR A 3 -3.78 -8.93 12.83
C THR A 3 -2.27 -9.09 13.06
N ASP A 4 -1.85 -10.11 13.79
CA ASP A 4 -0.42 -10.41 14.06
C ASP A 4 0.40 -10.65 12.76
N SER A 5 -0.29 -10.66 11.62
CA SER A 5 0.13 -11.01 10.26
C SER A 5 0.30 -9.80 9.32
N ASP A 6 0.36 -8.57 9.83
CA ASP A 6 0.58 -7.38 8.99
C ASP A 6 2.06 -6.98 8.96
N ILE A 7 2.64 -6.76 7.77
CA ILE A 7 3.97 -6.17 7.60
C ILE A 7 3.84 -4.66 7.41
N GLU A 8 4.42 -3.88 8.32
CA GLU A 8 4.57 -2.43 8.15
C GLU A 8 5.77 -2.11 7.24
N LEU A 9 5.52 -1.35 6.18
CA LEU A 9 6.52 -1.01 5.17
C LEU A 9 7.17 0.36 5.40
N SER A 10 6.42 1.35 5.92
CA SER A 10 6.83 2.76 5.80
C SER A 10 7.02 3.56 7.09
N GLY A 11 6.38 3.15 8.20
CA GLY A 11 6.06 4.04 9.32
C GLY A 11 5.24 5.27 8.90
N ALA A 12 5.08 6.22 9.81
CA ALA A 12 4.30 7.44 9.58
C ALA A 12 5.02 8.44 8.67
N PHE A 13 4.27 9.12 7.81
CA PHE A 13 4.75 10.21 6.95
C PHE A 13 3.60 11.14 6.53
N GLN A 14 3.93 12.22 5.84
CA GLN A 14 2.95 13.16 5.29
C GLN A 14 2.95 13.09 3.76
N ALA A 15 1.77 13.14 3.18
CA ALA A 15 1.56 13.25 1.74
C ALA A 15 0.65 14.45 1.43
N LYS A 16 0.69 14.94 0.19
CA LYS A 16 -0.23 15.98 -0.29
C LYS A 16 -1.16 15.44 -1.37
N ASP A 17 -2.40 15.91 -1.35
CA ASP A 17 -3.32 15.70 -2.48
C ASP A 17 -3.13 16.75 -3.58
N SER A 18 -3.88 16.63 -4.67
CA SER A 18 -3.87 17.59 -5.79
C SER A 18 -4.40 18.98 -5.42
N ASN A 19 -5.15 19.11 -4.32
CA ASN A 19 -5.63 20.38 -3.78
C ASN A 19 -4.61 21.05 -2.84
N GLY A 20 -3.44 20.43 -2.64
CA GLY A 20 -2.39 20.92 -1.75
C GLY A 20 -2.65 20.66 -0.26
N ARG A 21 -3.68 19.88 0.09
CA ARG A 21 -3.97 19.50 1.48
C ARG A 21 -2.95 18.49 1.96
N THR A 22 -2.50 18.67 3.19
CA THR A 22 -1.56 17.73 3.82
C THR A 22 -2.34 16.64 4.55
N LEU A 23 -2.02 15.39 4.25
CA LEU A 23 -2.62 14.18 4.80
C LEU A 23 -1.58 13.44 5.64
N ASP A 24 -1.92 13.15 6.89
CA ASP A 24 -1.08 12.36 7.77
C ASP A 24 -1.32 10.86 7.54
N VAL A 25 -0.35 10.20 6.92
CA VAL A 25 -0.33 8.75 6.74
C VAL A 25 0.25 8.11 8.00
N LYS A 26 -0.49 7.15 8.57
CA LYS A 26 -0.07 6.38 9.74
C LYS A 26 0.97 5.33 9.35
N ALA A 27 0.70 4.56 8.30
CA ALA A 27 1.58 3.52 7.79
C ALA A 27 1.12 3.05 6.40
N ILE A 28 2.04 2.44 5.65
CA ILE A 28 1.75 1.55 4.53
C ILE A 28 1.99 0.12 5.01
N ARG A 29 1.03 -0.77 4.77
CA ARG A 29 1.07 -2.17 5.21
C ARG A 29 0.67 -3.12 4.10
N ILE A 30 1.09 -4.37 4.24
CA ILE A 30 0.62 -5.53 3.48
C ILE A 30 0.34 -6.65 4.47
N PHE A 31 -0.44 -7.65 4.09
CA PHE A 31 -0.43 -8.92 4.82
C PHE A 31 0.92 -9.63 4.61
N ASP A 32 1.33 -10.42 5.59
CA ASP A 32 2.63 -11.12 5.60
C ASP A 32 2.67 -12.36 4.69
N GLU A 33 1.52 -12.87 4.31
CA GLU A 33 1.36 -13.99 3.38
C GLU A 33 0.23 -13.75 2.36
N GLY A 34 0.33 -14.37 1.19
CA GLY A 34 -0.73 -14.29 0.18
C GLY A 34 -0.44 -15.10 -1.09
N TYR A 35 -1.41 -15.08 -2.00
CA TYR A 35 -1.30 -15.69 -3.34
C TYR A 35 -1.34 -14.60 -4.40
N GLY A 36 -0.31 -14.54 -5.25
CA GLY A 36 -0.29 -13.66 -6.42
C GLY A 36 -0.13 -12.17 -6.08
N ILE A 37 -1.02 -11.33 -6.63
CA ILE A 37 -0.97 -9.86 -6.55
C ILE A 37 -1.17 -9.40 -5.10
N ILE A 38 -0.36 -8.43 -4.66
CA ILE A 38 -0.36 -7.94 -3.28
C ILE A 38 -1.20 -6.67 -3.16
N ASP A 39 -2.23 -6.71 -2.32
CA ASP A 39 -2.94 -5.50 -1.88
C ASP A 39 -2.09 -4.71 -0.88
N VAL A 40 -1.99 -3.40 -1.11
CA VAL A 40 -1.22 -2.47 -0.30
C VAL A 40 -2.14 -1.48 0.39
N TYR A 41 -2.13 -1.54 1.72
CA TYR A 41 -3.01 -0.81 2.61
C TYR A 41 -2.33 0.47 3.10
N VAL A 42 -2.93 1.62 2.84
CA VAL A 42 -2.43 2.93 3.24
C VAL A 42 -3.36 3.52 4.28
N ASP A 43 -2.96 3.49 5.54
CA ASP A 43 -3.75 3.98 6.67
C ASP A 43 -3.54 5.47 6.89
N PHE A 44 -4.63 6.23 7.03
CA PHE A 44 -4.61 7.65 7.32
C PHE A 44 -5.08 7.94 8.75
N LYS A 45 -4.51 8.98 9.37
CA LYS A 45 -4.94 9.40 10.71
C LYS A 45 -6.34 10.03 10.70
N ALA A 46 -6.60 10.84 9.69
CA ALA A 46 -7.86 11.56 9.51
C ALA A 46 -8.73 10.90 8.44
N GLN A 47 -10.02 11.22 8.46
CA GLN A 47 -10.94 10.82 7.40
C GLN A 47 -10.56 11.51 6.08
N LEU A 48 -10.56 10.71 5.02
CA LEU A 48 -10.32 11.15 3.65
C LEU A 48 -11.59 11.73 3.03
N GLU A 49 -11.39 12.64 2.07
CA GLU A 49 -12.48 13.08 1.21
C GLU A 49 -12.92 11.97 0.25
N SER A 50 -14.17 12.07 -0.20
CA SER A 50 -14.71 11.15 -1.18
C SER A 50 -13.86 11.16 -2.45
N GLY A 51 -13.42 9.98 -2.89
CA GLY A 51 -12.59 9.83 -4.08
C GLY A 51 -11.09 10.09 -3.88
N ALA A 52 -10.59 10.25 -2.65
CA ALA A 52 -9.16 10.43 -2.39
C ALA A 52 -8.29 9.31 -3.00
N HIS A 53 -8.80 8.08 -3.09
CA HIS A 53 -8.14 6.95 -3.75
C HIS A 53 -7.94 7.14 -5.27
N LYS A 54 -8.55 8.15 -5.89
CA LYS A 54 -8.36 8.51 -7.31
C LYS A 54 -7.43 9.72 -7.50
N ASP A 55 -6.94 10.32 -6.41
CA ASP A 55 -6.05 11.48 -6.49
C ASP A 55 -4.63 11.04 -6.90
N THR A 56 -4.28 11.30 -8.15
CA THR A 56 -3.01 10.84 -8.73
C THR A 56 -1.78 11.46 -8.07
N VAL A 57 -1.91 12.66 -7.47
CA VAL A 57 -0.82 13.34 -6.76
C VAL A 57 -0.56 12.67 -5.43
N LEU A 58 -1.62 12.29 -4.72
CA LEU A 58 -1.55 11.51 -3.49
C LEU A 58 -0.99 10.11 -3.77
N LEU A 59 -1.54 9.39 -4.75
CA LEU A 59 -1.08 8.05 -5.10
C LEU A 59 0.40 8.02 -5.48
N ARG A 60 0.85 8.99 -6.28
CA ARG A 60 2.26 9.11 -6.66
C ARG A 60 3.16 9.33 -5.44
N GLN A 61 2.76 10.16 -4.48
CA GLN A 61 3.56 10.39 -3.26
C GLN A 61 3.64 9.15 -2.36
N ILE A 62 2.57 8.34 -2.32
CA ILE A 62 2.59 7.04 -1.62
C ILE A 62 3.60 6.10 -2.29
N VAL A 63 3.58 5.99 -3.62
CA VAL A 63 4.53 5.15 -4.36
C VAL A 63 5.97 5.69 -4.22
N ASP A 64 6.17 7.01 -4.28
CA ASP A 64 7.48 7.62 -4.08
C ASP A 64 8.03 7.36 -2.67
N ARG A 65 7.15 7.29 -1.65
CA ARG A 65 7.54 6.83 -0.31
C ARG A 65 8.04 5.39 -0.31
N LEU A 66 7.35 4.48 -1.00
CA LEU A 66 7.81 3.09 -1.16
C LEU A 66 9.13 3.00 -1.93
N ARG A 67 9.31 3.82 -2.98
CA ARG A 67 10.57 3.89 -3.75
C ARG A 67 11.73 4.37 -2.89
N ALA A 68 11.51 5.35 -2.03
CA ALA A 68 12.52 5.81 -1.07
C ALA A 68 12.90 4.71 -0.05
N LEU A 69 12.03 3.73 0.17
CA LEU A 69 12.26 2.58 1.04
C LEU A 69 12.89 1.38 0.30
N GLY A 70 13.12 1.49 -1.01
CA GLY A 70 13.81 0.49 -1.81
C GLY A 70 12.95 -0.25 -2.84
N TYR A 71 11.66 0.08 -2.95
CA TYR A 71 10.84 -0.45 -4.04
C TYR A 71 11.34 0.08 -5.40
N LYS A 72 11.48 -0.82 -6.38
CA LYS A 72 11.88 -0.49 -7.75
C LYS A 72 10.89 -1.14 -8.71
N GLY A 73 9.98 -0.35 -9.25
CA GLY A 73 8.96 -0.85 -10.18
C GLY A 73 7.95 0.24 -10.59
N PRO A 74 6.94 -0.15 -11.37
CA PRO A 74 5.91 0.76 -11.87
C PRO A 74 5.03 1.33 -10.75
N ASP A 75 4.19 2.30 -11.09
CA ASP A 75 3.17 2.82 -10.19
C ASP A 75 2.08 1.77 -9.93
N PHE A 76 1.35 1.92 -8.82
CA PHE A 76 0.33 0.97 -8.41
C PHE A 76 -1.01 1.22 -9.09
N GLY A 77 -1.80 0.16 -9.22
CA GLY A 77 -3.19 0.22 -9.63
C GLY A 77 -4.12 0.58 -8.47
N LEU A 78 -5.38 0.85 -8.81
CA LEU A 78 -6.44 0.95 -7.82
C LEU A 78 -6.97 -0.46 -7.51
N SER A 79 -7.04 -0.86 -6.24
CA SER A 79 -7.74 -2.10 -5.85
C SER A 79 -9.26 -1.95 -5.95
N ASP A 80 -9.97 -3.03 -5.61
CA ASP A 80 -11.43 -3.08 -5.61
C ASP A 80 -12.06 -1.89 -4.84
N PRO A 81 -13.05 -1.18 -5.41
CA PRO A 81 -13.74 -0.07 -4.74
C PRO A 81 -14.38 -0.44 -3.40
N GLY A 82 -14.77 -1.70 -3.21
CA GLY A 82 -15.35 -2.21 -1.97
C GLY A 82 -14.36 -2.34 -0.80
N LEU A 83 -13.05 -2.28 -1.08
CA LEU A 83 -11.99 -2.29 -0.07
C LEU A 83 -11.61 -0.88 0.41
N GLN A 84 -12.06 0.16 -0.28
CA GLN A 84 -11.75 1.53 0.06
C GLN A 84 -12.58 1.96 1.28
N GLU A 85 -11.93 2.45 2.33
CA GLU A 85 -12.63 2.94 3.52
C GLU A 85 -12.33 4.42 3.77
N SER A 86 -13.11 5.02 4.67
CA SER A 86 -13.01 6.45 4.99
C SER A 86 -11.64 6.89 5.55
N ARG A 87 -10.77 5.97 5.98
CA ARG A 87 -9.40 6.24 6.45
C ARG A 87 -8.36 5.31 5.82
N LEU A 88 -8.72 4.59 4.76
CA LEU A 88 -7.90 3.55 4.16
C LEU A 88 -7.98 3.66 2.64
N ILE A 89 -6.82 3.72 2.00
CA ILE A 89 -6.71 3.48 0.56
C ILE A 89 -6.07 2.11 0.37
N VAL A 90 -6.67 1.28 -0.48
CA VAL A 90 -6.11 -0.01 -0.88
C VAL A 90 -5.68 0.07 -2.33
N LEU A 91 -4.44 -0.29 -2.60
CA LEU A 91 -3.82 -0.24 -3.91
C LEU A 91 -3.40 -1.63 -4.36
N GLU A 92 -3.53 -1.88 -5.65
CA GLU A 92 -3.11 -3.14 -6.25
C GLU A 92 -1.65 -2.99 -6.69
N ALA A 93 -0.76 -3.74 -6.06
CA ALA A 93 0.65 -3.67 -6.41
C ALA A 93 0.95 -4.46 -7.70
N PRO A 94 1.85 -3.95 -8.56
CA PRO A 94 2.31 -4.70 -9.73
C PRO A 94 3.14 -5.92 -9.32
N GLU A 95 3.31 -6.89 -10.22
CA GLU A 95 4.04 -8.13 -9.94
C GLU A 95 5.48 -7.89 -9.44
N GLU A 96 6.16 -6.84 -9.94
CA GLU A 96 7.52 -6.48 -9.51
C GLU A 96 7.61 -6.06 -8.04
N PHE A 97 6.49 -5.67 -7.43
CA PHE A 97 6.45 -5.35 -6.01
C PHE A 97 6.71 -6.57 -5.13
N ALA A 98 6.43 -7.78 -5.61
CA ALA A 98 6.66 -9.01 -4.85
C ALA A 98 8.12 -9.14 -4.41
N ALA A 99 9.10 -8.75 -5.24
CA ALA A 99 10.51 -8.78 -4.87
C ALA A 99 10.83 -7.86 -3.67
N PHE A 100 10.23 -6.66 -3.66
CA PHE A 100 10.35 -5.74 -2.53
C PHE A 100 9.62 -6.29 -1.29
N ALA A 101 8.40 -6.80 -1.43
CA ALA A 101 7.63 -7.39 -0.35
C ALA A 101 8.37 -8.58 0.31
N LYS A 102 8.94 -9.51 -0.49
CA LYS A 102 9.76 -10.62 0.01
C LYS A 102 10.97 -10.13 0.81
N SER A 103 11.63 -9.05 0.36
CA SER A 103 12.73 -8.44 1.11
C SER A 103 12.32 -7.86 2.48
N ARG A 104 11.02 -7.64 2.68
CA ARG A 104 10.40 -7.17 3.93
C ARG A 104 9.79 -8.29 4.76
N GLY A 105 9.85 -9.53 4.30
CA GLY A 105 9.35 -10.72 5.02
C GLY A 105 8.06 -11.30 4.47
N TRP A 106 7.54 -10.80 3.34
CA TRP A 106 6.33 -11.37 2.72
C TRP A 106 6.58 -12.78 2.19
N LYS A 107 5.62 -13.68 2.41
CA LYS A 107 5.64 -15.07 1.96
C LYS A 107 4.64 -15.29 0.84
N ASN A 108 5.12 -15.85 -0.27
CA ASN A 108 4.24 -16.28 -1.34
C ASN A 108 3.77 -17.70 -1.07
N LEU A 109 2.51 -17.84 -0.70
CA LEU A 109 1.93 -19.15 -0.37
C LEU A 109 1.86 -20.06 -1.59
N ALA A 110 1.82 -19.52 -2.82
CA ALA A 110 1.81 -20.34 -4.02
C ALA A 110 3.11 -21.15 -4.20
N GLU A 111 4.25 -20.63 -3.70
CA GLU A 111 5.53 -21.35 -3.77
C GLU A 111 5.59 -22.54 -2.80
N GLU A 112 4.69 -22.63 -1.82
CA GLU A 112 4.65 -23.72 -0.84
C GLU A 112 3.88 -24.97 -1.32
N PHE A 113 3.18 -24.89 -2.47
CA PHE A 113 2.38 -26.00 -3.03
C PHE A 113 2.98 -26.62 -4.31
N ASP A 114 4.16 -26.17 -4.76
CA ASP A 114 4.87 -26.70 -5.94
C ASP A 114 5.78 -27.91 -5.61
N GLU A 115 5.64 -28.53 -4.43
CA GLU A 115 6.35 -29.76 -4.00
C GLU A 115 5.49 -31.03 -4.08
#